data_AF-A0A975E020-F1
#
_entry.id   AF-A0A975E020-F1
#
_cell.length_a   1.000
_cell.length_b   1.000
_cell.length_c   1.000
_cell.angle_alpha   90.00
_cell.angle_beta   90.00
_cell.angle_gamma   90.00
#
_symmetry.space_group_name_H-M   'P 1'
#
loop_
_entity.id
_entity.type
_entity.pdbx_description
1 polymer ?
#
loop_
_entity_poly.entity_id
_entity_poly.type
_entity_poly.pdbx_seq_one_letter_code
_entity_poly.pdbx_strand_id
1 'polypeptide(L)'
;MTTELTHDLPLGSTLTAHEHIGFELGWDYAHHGLTPPAPYDQEPSSLRHGLLAGQAAFGTRTLLATRHVRKWLQLRLHAWLRGRSVELVQVTPNHLQQIEVSHCPITRVALSTATLESTDASVDRVRNDAGYAAGNLAVMSTKANHAKAAHGFRDALRFVRDMEAANSAGEGGLTVAQWARVAVLCSFVEPLSHEEASALPMLVLPPNRLRLFNPIQALQAFVSRQLLTEGWSQRIARFEVLLPGKPARRAFQMFFHALLPRVLEAGRTDEPQRARWALEDAWRNPLVMKRWTAFARLVTPAQCEAVLARAAARHLGTQRFAQIATAQATEGWNLESRGYVPHSVLMRRVSAPPRQASLPL
;
A
#
# COMPACT_ATOMS: atom_id res chain seq x y z
N MET A 1 -38.82 -35.75 44.09
CA MET A 1 -38.89 -34.55 43.22
C MET A 1 -37.48 -33.99 43.11
N THR A 2 -36.73 -34.50 42.14
CA THR A 2 -35.38 -34.08 41.78
C THR A 2 -35.50 -33.26 40.52
N THR A 3 -35.34 -31.95 40.64
CA THR A 3 -35.37 -31.02 39.51
C THR A 3 -33.99 -31.05 38.86
N GLU A 4 -33.87 -31.76 37.74
CA GLU A 4 -32.70 -31.69 36.88
C GLU A 4 -32.64 -30.30 36.23
N LEU A 5 -31.59 -29.54 36.54
CA LEU A 5 -31.19 -28.36 35.81
C LEU A 5 -30.50 -28.82 34.52
N THR A 6 -31.29 -28.98 33.45
CA THR A 6 -30.76 -29.06 32.09
C THR A 6 -30.09 -27.73 31.75
N HIS A 7 -28.75 -27.73 31.79
CA HIS A 7 -27.94 -26.71 31.16
C HIS A 7 -28.16 -26.81 29.64
N ASP A 8 -29.08 -26.00 29.11
CA ASP A 8 -29.15 -25.73 27.68
C ASP A 8 -27.91 -24.92 27.30
N LEU A 9 -26.85 -25.62 26.88
CA LEU A 9 -25.79 -25.05 26.06
C LEU A 9 -26.42 -24.72 24.69
N PRO A 10 -26.43 -23.44 24.24
CA PRO A 10 -26.97 -23.13 22.94
C PRO A 10 -26.14 -23.84 21.86
N LEU A 11 -26.79 -24.78 21.18
CA LEU A 11 -26.34 -25.45 19.97
C LEU A 11 -25.97 -24.40 18.91
N GLY A 12 -24.69 -24.35 18.55
CA GLY A 12 -24.19 -23.81 17.27
C GLY A 12 -24.49 -22.34 17.00
N SER A 13 -23.90 -21.41 17.75
CA SER A 13 -23.84 -20.02 17.30
C SER A 13 -23.00 -19.93 16.02
N THR A 14 -23.68 -19.65 14.92
CA THR A 14 -23.02 -19.35 13.66
C THR A 14 -22.46 -17.94 13.74
N LEU A 15 -21.15 -17.81 13.97
CA LEU A 15 -20.49 -16.51 14.01
C LEU A 15 -20.52 -15.88 12.61
N THR A 16 -20.85 -14.59 12.54
CA THR A 16 -20.58 -13.79 11.34
C THR A 16 -19.07 -13.73 11.09
N ALA A 17 -18.67 -13.52 9.83
CA ALA A 17 -17.26 -13.31 9.51
C ALA A 17 -16.64 -12.14 10.32
N HIS A 18 -17.44 -11.10 10.59
CA HIS A 18 -17.01 -9.95 11.38
C HIS A 18 -16.74 -10.32 12.85
N GLU A 19 -17.62 -11.11 13.47
CA GLU A 19 -17.42 -11.58 14.84
C GLU A 19 -16.21 -12.49 14.95
N HIS A 20 -16.04 -13.41 14.00
CA HIS A 20 -14.87 -14.29 13.93
C HIS A 20 -13.56 -13.50 13.86
N ILE A 21 -13.47 -12.50 12.97
CA ILE A 21 -12.30 -11.62 12.87
C ILE A 21 -12.06 -10.87 14.19
N GLY A 22 -13.13 -10.40 14.85
CA GLY A 22 -13.01 -9.77 16.15
C GLY A 22 -12.40 -10.72 17.19
N PHE A 23 -12.88 -11.96 17.26
CA PHE A 23 -12.33 -12.98 18.13
C PHE A 23 -10.84 -13.24 17.86
N GLU A 24 -10.45 -13.47 16.60
CA GLU A 24 -9.04 -13.67 16.24
C GLU A 24 -8.17 -12.46 16.58
N LEU A 25 -8.68 -11.24 16.38
CA LEU A 25 -7.95 -10.03 16.76
C LEU A 25 -7.73 -9.96 18.28
N GLY A 26 -8.73 -10.30 19.08
CA GLY A 26 -8.61 -10.33 20.54
C GLY A 26 -7.60 -11.37 21.00
N TRP A 27 -7.63 -12.54 20.39
CA TRP A 27 -6.65 -13.61 20.59
C TRP A 27 -5.22 -13.15 20.29
N ASP A 28 -5.01 -12.40 19.21
CA ASP A 28 -3.69 -11.86 18.85
C ASP A 28 -3.21 -10.77 19.82
N TYR A 29 -4.10 -9.94 20.36
CA TYR A 29 -3.75 -9.02 21.45
C TYR A 29 -3.20 -9.81 22.66
N ALA A 30 -3.91 -10.87 23.08
CA ALA A 30 -3.47 -11.72 24.19
C ALA A 30 -2.13 -12.42 23.91
N HIS A 31 -1.95 -12.93 22.69
CA HIS A 31 -0.73 -13.63 22.27
C HIS A 31 0.51 -12.73 22.38
N HIS A 32 0.35 -11.42 22.18
CA HIS A 32 1.41 -10.42 22.32
C HIS A 32 1.45 -9.75 23.71
N GLY A 33 0.67 -10.23 24.68
CA GLY A 33 0.61 -9.67 26.03
C GLY A 33 0.10 -8.23 26.07
N LEU A 34 -0.74 -7.84 25.11
CA LEU A 34 -1.34 -6.52 25.02
C LEU A 34 -2.83 -6.58 25.32
N THR A 35 -3.39 -5.44 25.74
CA THR A 35 -4.83 -5.22 25.80
C THR A 35 -5.26 -4.26 24.69
N PRO A 36 -6.44 -4.46 24.09
CA PRO A 36 -7.07 -3.44 23.25
C PRO A 36 -7.26 -2.14 24.05
N PRO A 37 -7.23 -0.97 23.39
CA PRO A 37 -7.54 0.29 24.06
C PRO A 37 -9.00 0.32 24.53
N ALA A 38 -9.26 1.06 25.61
CA ALA A 38 -10.61 1.30 26.09
C ALA A 38 -11.50 1.95 24.99
N PRO A 39 -12.80 1.63 24.95
CA PRO A 39 -13.53 0.75 25.87
C PRO A 39 -13.52 -0.74 25.48
N TYR A 40 -12.76 -1.12 24.45
CA TYR A 40 -12.89 -2.42 23.80
C TYR A 40 -12.33 -3.60 24.59
N ASP A 41 -11.56 -3.34 25.65
CA ASP A 41 -11.12 -4.32 26.63
C ASP A 41 -12.21 -4.67 27.66
N GLN A 42 -13.20 -3.80 27.83
CA GLN A 42 -14.26 -3.91 28.83
C GLN A 42 -15.64 -4.21 28.23
N GLU A 43 -15.95 -3.74 27.04
CA GLU A 43 -17.27 -3.96 26.44
C GLU A 43 -17.44 -5.42 25.94
N PRO A 44 -18.57 -6.09 26.25
CA PRO A 44 -18.87 -7.41 25.69
C PRO A 44 -18.84 -7.38 24.16
N SER A 45 -17.90 -8.11 23.58
CA SER A 45 -17.68 -8.15 22.14
C SER A 45 -16.94 -9.44 21.76
N SER A 46 -16.98 -9.83 20.49
CA SER A 46 -16.19 -10.97 20.01
C SER A 46 -14.68 -10.74 20.23
N LEU A 47 -14.23 -9.49 20.11
CA LEU A 47 -12.88 -9.05 20.46
C LEU A 47 -12.53 -9.38 21.91
N ARG A 48 -13.39 -8.99 22.86
CA ARG A 48 -13.17 -9.27 24.29
C ARG A 48 -13.19 -10.77 24.57
N HIS A 49 -14.08 -11.53 23.95
CA HIS A 49 -14.10 -12.99 24.09
C HIS A 49 -12.79 -13.64 23.61
N GLY A 50 -12.26 -13.18 22.47
CA GLY A 50 -10.96 -13.62 21.96
C GLY A 50 -9.81 -13.28 22.89
N LEU A 51 -9.80 -12.07 23.46
CA LEU A 51 -8.80 -11.63 24.43
C LEU A 51 -8.78 -12.52 25.67
N LEU A 52 -9.94 -12.75 26.29
CA LEU A 52 -10.06 -13.59 27.49
C LEU A 52 -9.64 -15.03 27.22
N ALA A 53 -10.07 -15.59 26.08
CA ALA A 53 -9.68 -16.94 25.66
C ALA A 53 -8.16 -17.05 25.44
N GLY A 54 -7.55 -16.06 24.78
CA GLY A 54 -6.11 -16.03 24.58
C GLY A 54 -5.33 -15.83 25.89
N GLN A 55 -5.79 -14.98 26.80
CA GLN A 55 -5.16 -14.79 28.11
C GLN A 55 -5.14 -16.09 28.92
N ALA A 56 -6.25 -16.84 28.91
CA ALA A 56 -6.33 -18.16 29.53
C ALA A 56 -5.38 -19.17 28.87
N ALA A 57 -5.19 -19.10 27.55
CA ALA A 57 -4.33 -20.04 26.80
C ALA A 57 -2.83 -19.74 26.94
N PHE A 58 -2.43 -18.48 26.85
CA PHE A 58 -1.03 -18.08 26.83
C PHE A 58 -0.46 -17.82 28.22
N GLY A 59 -1.27 -17.34 29.17
CA GLY A 59 -0.81 -16.93 30.49
C GLY A 59 0.35 -15.94 30.38
N THR A 60 1.51 -16.30 30.95
CA THR A 60 2.73 -15.48 30.89
C THR A 60 3.60 -15.73 29.65
N ARG A 61 3.27 -16.73 28.82
CA ARG A 61 4.04 -17.10 27.62
C ARG A 61 3.56 -16.33 26.40
N THR A 62 3.90 -15.05 26.34
CA THR A 62 3.50 -14.14 25.27
C THR A 62 4.68 -13.77 24.36
N LEU A 63 4.36 -13.34 23.14
CA LEU A 63 5.32 -12.83 22.17
C LEU A 63 5.63 -11.35 22.41
N LEU A 64 6.85 -10.94 22.06
CA LEU A 64 7.26 -9.54 22.17
C LEU A 64 6.40 -8.62 21.28
N ALA A 65 5.76 -7.62 21.91
CA ALA A 65 5.06 -6.54 21.23
C ALA A 65 6.04 -5.47 20.71
N THR A 66 6.59 -5.67 19.51
CA THR A 66 7.39 -4.62 18.83
C THR A 66 6.53 -3.43 18.41
N ARG A 67 7.16 -2.31 17.99
CA ARG A 67 6.42 -1.13 17.49
C ARG A 67 5.51 -1.49 16.30
N HIS A 68 5.97 -2.36 15.41
CA HIS A 68 5.23 -2.77 14.22
C HIS A 68 4.09 -3.74 14.54
N VAL A 69 4.25 -4.59 15.56
CA VAL A 69 3.14 -5.42 16.09
C VAL A 69 2.03 -4.54 16.63
N ARG A 70 2.35 -3.54 17.46
CA ARG A 70 1.35 -2.58 17.98
C ARG A 70 0.64 -1.86 16.85
N LYS A 71 1.38 -1.38 15.84
CA LYS A 71 0.79 -0.71 14.66
C LYS A 71 -0.11 -1.64 13.84
N TRP A 72 0.28 -2.91 13.70
CA TRP A 72 -0.50 -3.92 12.99
C TRP A 72 -1.81 -4.24 13.71
N LEU A 73 -1.78 -4.44 15.03
CA LEU A 73 -2.97 -4.65 15.85
C LEU A 73 -3.89 -3.41 15.84
N GLN A 74 -3.32 -2.20 15.90
CA GLN A 74 -4.08 -0.96 15.77
C GLN A 74 -4.75 -0.85 14.40
N LEU A 75 -4.04 -1.16 13.31
CA LEU A 75 -4.60 -1.16 11.96
C LEU A 75 -5.77 -2.15 11.85
N ARG A 76 -5.61 -3.36 12.38
CA ARG A 76 -6.67 -4.38 12.38
C ARG A 76 -7.87 -3.97 13.22
N LEU A 77 -7.64 -3.39 14.39
CA LEU A 77 -8.73 -2.86 15.22
C LEU A 77 -9.50 -1.76 14.48
N HIS A 78 -8.80 -0.78 13.91
CA HIS A 78 -9.45 0.28 13.14
C HIS A 78 -10.16 -0.24 11.89
N ALA A 79 -9.65 -1.30 11.26
CA ALA A 79 -10.30 -1.93 10.13
C ALA A 79 -11.58 -2.65 10.58
N TRP A 80 -11.49 -3.47 11.63
CA TRP A 80 -12.61 -4.18 12.23
C TRP A 80 -13.72 -3.22 12.64
N LEU A 81 -13.43 -2.15 13.39
CA LEU A 81 -14.44 -1.15 13.79
C LEU A 81 -15.19 -0.50 12.62
N ARG A 82 -14.60 -0.48 11.41
CA ARG A 82 -15.22 0.08 10.19
C ARG A 82 -15.72 -1.00 9.23
N GLY A 83 -15.74 -2.27 9.65
CA GLY A 83 -16.11 -3.42 8.82
C GLY A 83 -15.18 -3.63 7.61
N ARG A 84 -13.97 -3.07 7.62
CA ARG A 84 -12.99 -3.19 6.53
C ARG A 84 -12.22 -4.50 6.65
N SER A 85 -11.99 -5.13 5.51
CA SER A 85 -11.19 -6.34 5.42
C SER A 85 -9.69 -6.03 5.53
N VAL A 86 -8.96 -6.98 6.12
CA VAL A 86 -7.49 -6.99 6.20
C VAL A 86 -7.00 -8.34 5.68
N GLU A 87 -6.09 -8.32 4.72
CA GLU A 87 -5.47 -9.51 4.17
C GLU A 87 -4.31 -9.94 5.10
N LEU A 88 -4.50 -11.02 5.88
CA LEU A 88 -3.61 -11.35 7.00
C LEU A 88 -2.36 -12.15 6.61
N VAL A 89 -2.26 -12.67 5.37
CA VAL A 89 -1.09 -13.45 4.93
C VAL A 89 0.08 -12.53 4.60
N GLN A 90 -0.16 -11.44 3.86
CA GLN A 90 0.92 -10.54 3.45
C GLN A 90 0.96 -9.25 4.28
N VAL A 91 -0.17 -8.76 4.82
CA VAL A 91 -0.18 -7.60 5.73
C VAL A 91 0.21 -8.05 7.14
N THR A 92 1.51 -8.13 7.36
CA THR A 92 2.16 -8.54 8.62
C THR A 92 2.91 -7.38 9.28
N PRO A 93 3.36 -7.50 10.54
CA PRO A 93 4.25 -6.51 11.16
C PRO A 93 5.52 -6.23 10.33
N ASN A 94 6.13 -7.26 9.73
CA ASN A 94 7.28 -7.11 8.84
C ASN A 94 6.92 -6.32 7.57
N HIS A 95 5.74 -6.55 6.99
CA HIS A 95 5.26 -5.74 5.87
C HIS A 95 5.14 -4.26 6.26
N LEU A 96 4.56 -3.96 7.43
CA LEU A 96 4.45 -2.58 7.91
C LEU A 96 5.81 -1.93 8.13
N GLN A 97 6.79 -2.67 8.63
CA GLN A 97 8.18 -2.20 8.74
C GLN A 97 8.77 -1.84 7.37
N GLN A 98 8.47 -2.62 6.33
CA GLN A 98 9.05 -2.42 5.01
C GLN A 98 8.44 -1.23 4.25
N ILE A 99 7.22 -0.83 4.58
CA ILE A 99 6.56 0.35 3.98
C ILE A 99 6.71 1.62 4.83
N GLU A 100 7.42 1.54 5.96
CA GLU A 100 7.72 2.67 6.83
C GLU A 100 8.57 3.71 6.08
N VAL A 101 8.25 4.99 6.28
CA VAL A 101 8.96 6.12 5.68
C VAL A 101 9.16 7.20 6.72
N SER A 102 10.24 7.98 6.61
CA SER A 102 10.54 9.07 7.55
C SER A 102 9.74 10.34 7.23
N HIS A 103 9.32 10.54 5.98
CA HIS A 103 8.62 11.73 5.52
C HIS A 103 7.37 11.34 4.74
N CYS A 104 6.32 12.14 4.88
CA CYS A 104 5.08 11.97 4.14
C CYS A 104 5.35 12.16 2.62
N PRO A 105 4.97 11.21 1.75
CA PRO A 105 5.16 11.36 0.31
C PRO A 105 4.34 12.52 -0.29
N ILE A 106 3.24 12.92 0.38
CA ILE A 106 2.33 13.96 -0.09
C ILE A 106 2.74 15.33 0.43
N THR A 107 2.79 15.50 1.76
CA THR A 107 3.08 16.79 2.40
C THR A 107 4.57 17.08 2.53
N ARG A 108 5.44 16.06 2.38
CA ARG A 108 6.91 16.13 2.54
C ARG A 108 7.40 16.52 3.94
N VAL A 109 6.51 16.58 4.93
CA VAL A 109 6.87 16.79 6.33
C VAL A 109 7.38 15.50 6.97
N ALA A 110 8.25 15.62 7.97
CA ALA A 110 8.66 14.47 8.79
C ALA A 110 7.44 13.86 9.49
N LEU A 111 7.40 12.53 9.54
CA LEU A 111 6.30 11.82 10.20
C LEU A 111 6.57 11.67 11.70
N SER A 112 5.59 12.05 12.51
CA SER A 112 5.57 11.79 13.95
C SER A 112 4.89 10.45 14.24
N THR A 113 4.94 10.00 15.49
CA THR A 113 4.23 8.80 15.94
C THR A 113 3.64 9.04 17.32
N ALA A 114 2.33 8.81 17.44
CA ALA A 114 1.59 8.90 18.69
C ALA A 114 1.65 10.29 19.35
N THR A 115 1.75 11.36 18.56
CA THR A 115 1.60 12.75 19.05
C THR A 115 0.17 13.26 18.93
N LEU A 116 -0.71 12.52 18.22
CA LEU A 116 -2.07 12.93 17.86
C LEU A 116 -2.10 14.17 16.96
N GLU A 117 -0.98 14.51 16.33
CA GLU A 117 -0.86 15.66 15.44
C GLU A 117 -1.13 15.28 13.99
N SER A 118 -1.26 16.31 13.15
CA SER A 118 -1.51 16.19 11.70
C SER A 118 -0.34 15.55 10.91
N THR A 119 0.82 15.39 11.56
CA THR A 119 2.05 14.75 11.03
C THR A 119 2.17 13.28 11.38
N ASP A 120 1.29 12.74 12.22
CA ASP A 120 1.39 11.35 12.67
C ASP A 120 1.34 10.37 11.49
N ALA A 121 2.18 9.35 11.53
CA ALA A 121 2.22 8.32 10.52
C ALA A 121 0.91 7.51 10.49
N SER A 122 0.23 7.55 9.36
CA SER A 122 -1.03 6.85 9.09
C SER A 122 -0.90 5.94 7.88
N VAL A 123 -1.51 4.76 7.96
CA VAL A 123 -1.54 3.79 6.85
C VAL A 123 -2.81 4.06 6.03
N ASP A 124 -2.61 4.47 4.79
CA ASP A 124 -3.65 4.71 3.81
C ASP A 124 -3.86 3.47 2.92
N ARG A 125 -5.11 3.28 2.48
CA ARG A 125 -5.47 2.38 1.39
C ARG A 125 -5.49 3.22 0.13
N VAL A 126 -4.46 3.10 -0.70
CA VAL A 126 -4.27 3.99 -1.85
C VAL A 126 -5.50 3.92 -2.76
N ARG A 127 -5.92 2.70 -3.10
CA ARG A 127 -7.23 2.40 -3.69
C ARG A 127 -8.26 2.19 -2.58
N ASN A 128 -9.24 3.08 -2.48
CA ASN A 128 -10.18 3.15 -1.36
C ASN A 128 -11.34 2.15 -1.40
N ASP A 129 -11.68 1.63 -2.58
CA ASP A 129 -12.62 0.51 -2.80
C ASP A 129 -11.95 -0.86 -2.59
N ALA A 130 -10.71 -0.90 -2.10
CA ALA A 130 -10.02 -2.12 -1.69
C ALA A 130 -9.86 -2.19 -0.16
N GLY A 131 -9.66 -3.39 0.36
CA GLY A 131 -9.32 -3.66 1.76
C GLY A 131 -7.89 -3.22 2.11
N TYR A 132 -7.50 -3.46 3.36
CA TYR A 132 -6.10 -3.38 3.77
C TYR A 132 -5.35 -4.60 3.25
N ALA A 133 -4.70 -4.45 2.10
CA ALA A 133 -4.04 -5.56 1.41
C ALA A 133 -2.64 -5.16 0.91
N ALA A 134 -1.71 -6.11 0.89
CA ALA A 134 -0.39 -5.87 0.34
C ALA A 134 -0.48 -5.41 -1.12
N GLY A 135 0.36 -4.44 -1.48
CA GLY A 135 0.28 -3.78 -2.77
C GLY A 135 -0.66 -2.58 -2.83
N ASN A 136 -1.50 -2.35 -1.82
CA ASN A 136 -2.44 -1.23 -1.75
C ASN A 136 -2.17 -0.25 -0.59
N LEU A 137 -1.11 -0.47 0.19
CA LEU A 137 -0.82 0.32 1.39
C LEU A 137 0.30 1.32 1.15
N ALA A 138 0.11 2.53 1.68
CA ALA A 138 1.15 3.55 1.77
C ALA A 138 1.11 4.22 3.15
N VAL A 139 2.28 4.56 3.69
CA VAL A 139 2.37 5.37 4.90
C VAL A 139 2.48 6.84 4.51
N MET A 140 1.62 7.68 5.10
CA MET A 140 1.59 9.12 4.91
C MET A 140 1.13 9.82 6.20
N SER A 141 1.15 11.15 6.25
CA SER A 141 0.68 11.87 7.42
C SER A 141 -0.83 11.76 7.59
N THR A 142 -1.33 11.82 8.82
CA THR A 142 -2.77 11.88 9.13
C THR A 142 -3.46 12.98 8.33
N LYS A 143 -2.84 14.17 8.21
CA LYS A 143 -3.34 15.26 7.34
C LYS A 143 -3.60 14.81 5.91
N ALA A 144 -2.64 14.16 5.27
CA ALA A 144 -2.76 13.72 3.88
C ALA A 144 -3.81 12.61 3.74
N ASN A 145 -3.84 11.67 4.67
CA ASN A 145 -4.80 10.57 4.68
C ASN A 145 -6.23 11.09 4.86
N HIS A 146 -6.46 12.01 5.82
CA HIS A 146 -7.76 12.63 6.05
C HIS A 146 -8.24 13.45 4.85
N ALA A 147 -7.36 14.24 4.23
CA ALA A 147 -7.72 15.00 3.04
C ALA A 147 -8.03 14.11 1.84
N LYS A 148 -7.22 13.04 1.62
CA LYS A 148 -7.49 12.05 0.57
C LYS A 148 -8.84 11.36 0.81
N ALA A 149 -9.19 11.03 2.06
CA ALA A 149 -10.45 10.38 2.41
C ALA A 149 -10.78 9.22 1.47
N ALA A 150 -11.92 9.26 0.77
CA ALA A 150 -12.34 8.29 -0.23
C ALA A 150 -11.92 8.64 -1.68
N HIS A 151 -11.32 9.81 -1.90
CA HIS A 151 -11.02 10.34 -3.23
C HIS A 151 -9.97 9.50 -3.97
N GLY A 152 -10.30 9.14 -5.20
CA GLY A 152 -9.44 8.36 -6.09
C GLY A 152 -8.58 9.23 -6.99
N PHE A 153 -7.97 8.62 -8.01
CA PHE A 153 -7.14 9.32 -9.00
C PHE A 153 -7.90 10.44 -9.72
N ARG A 154 -9.11 10.14 -10.21
CA ARG A 154 -9.92 11.10 -10.99
C ARG A 154 -10.37 12.29 -10.16
N ASP A 155 -10.75 12.06 -8.90
CA ASP A 155 -11.13 13.13 -7.97
C ASP A 155 -9.95 14.04 -7.66
N ALA A 156 -8.80 13.47 -7.30
CA ALA A 156 -7.60 14.24 -7.02
C ALA A 156 -7.16 15.09 -8.23
N LEU A 157 -7.27 14.56 -9.46
CA LEU A 157 -6.96 15.32 -10.66
C LEU A 157 -7.97 16.44 -10.93
N ARG A 158 -9.26 16.21 -10.64
CA ARG A 158 -10.30 17.25 -10.70
C ARG A 158 -9.99 18.39 -9.73
N PHE A 159 -9.68 18.08 -8.47
CA PHE A 159 -9.31 19.10 -7.48
C PHE A 159 -8.12 19.93 -7.92
N VAL A 160 -7.06 19.31 -8.47
CA VAL A 160 -5.93 20.06 -9.04
C VAL A 160 -6.38 21.07 -10.10
N ARG A 161 -7.21 20.62 -11.06
CA ARG A 161 -7.68 21.48 -12.16
C ARG A 161 -8.58 22.61 -11.67
N ASP A 162 -9.52 22.30 -10.79
CA ASP A 162 -10.48 23.26 -10.25
C ASP A 162 -9.76 24.31 -9.42
N MET A 163 -8.78 23.90 -8.60
CA MET A 163 -7.95 24.81 -7.81
C MET A 163 -7.05 25.69 -8.68
N GLU A 164 -6.44 25.15 -9.74
CA GLU A 164 -5.64 25.93 -10.69
C GLU A 164 -6.50 26.96 -11.43
N ALA A 165 -7.70 26.57 -11.86
CA ALA A 165 -8.64 27.48 -12.54
C ALA A 165 -9.18 28.58 -11.61
N ALA A 166 -9.45 28.24 -10.36
CA ALA A 166 -9.93 29.19 -9.35
C ALA A 166 -8.81 29.99 -8.66
N ASN A 167 -7.55 29.72 -8.98
CA ASN A 167 -6.37 30.26 -8.28
C ASN A 167 -6.46 30.07 -6.74
N SER A 168 -6.99 28.91 -6.31
CA SER A 168 -7.17 28.58 -4.90
C SER A 168 -5.88 28.06 -4.26
N ALA A 169 -5.63 28.48 -3.01
CA ALA A 169 -4.45 28.04 -2.25
C ALA A 169 -4.56 26.60 -1.72
N GLY A 170 -5.77 26.04 -1.59
CA GLY A 170 -5.98 24.74 -0.94
C GLY A 170 -7.41 24.19 -1.03
N GLU A 171 -7.55 22.86 -1.02
CA GLU A 171 -8.81 22.14 -0.85
C GLU A 171 -8.59 20.98 0.13
N GLY A 172 -9.52 20.75 1.06
CA GLY A 172 -9.39 19.70 2.08
C GLY A 172 -8.13 19.82 2.97
N GLY A 173 -7.54 21.02 3.05
CA GLY A 173 -6.29 21.28 3.78
C GLY A 173 -5.00 20.92 3.04
N LEU A 174 -5.06 20.51 1.77
CA LEU A 174 -3.89 20.27 0.91
C LEU A 174 -3.75 21.35 -0.18
N THR A 175 -2.50 21.66 -0.53
CA THR A 175 -2.19 22.58 -1.65
C THR A 175 -2.34 21.89 -3.01
N VAL A 176 -2.38 22.65 -4.10
CA VAL A 176 -2.38 22.11 -5.49
C VAL A 176 -1.26 21.09 -5.69
N ALA A 177 -0.04 21.43 -5.26
CA ALA A 177 1.12 20.56 -5.39
C ALA A 177 0.97 19.24 -4.60
N GLN A 178 0.31 19.28 -3.44
CA GLN A 178 0.02 18.10 -2.62
C GLN A 178 -1.08 17.25 -3.24
N TRP A 179 -2.15 17.84 -3.77
CA TRP A 179 -3.18 17.10 -4.51
C TRP A 179 -2.64 16.45 -5.79
N ALA A 180 -1.74 17.12 -6.50
CA ALA A 180 -1.06 16.52 -7.65
C ALA A 180 -0.24 15.27 -7.26
N ARG A 181 0.40 15.29 -6.07
CA ARG A 181 1.07 14.11 -5.52
C ARG A 181 0.10 13.00 -5.14
N VAL A 182 -1.07 13.34 -4.58
CA VAL A 182 -2.15 12.37 -4.29
C VAL A 182 -2.63 11.71 -5.58
N ALA A 183 -2.88 12.50 -6.64
CA ALA A 183 -3.29 11.97 -7.94
C ALA A 183 -2.26 10.97 -8.48
N VAL A 184 -0.97 11.32 -8.48
CA VAL A 184 0.10 10.40 -8.93
C VAL A 184 0.15 9.14 -8.07
N LEU A 185 0.06 9.26 -6.74
CA LEU A 185 0.04 8.09 -5.86
C LEU A 185 -1.14 7.15 -6.17
N CYS A 186 -2.35 7.69 -6.31
CA CYS A 186 -3.54 6.91 -6.65
C CYS A 186 -3.45 6.27 -8.05
N SER A 187 -2.79 6.94 -9.00
CA SER A 187 -2.65 6.43 -10.37
C SER A 187 -1.91 5.10 -10.47
N PHE A 188 -1.03 4.79 -9.50
CA PHE A 188 -0.28 3.53 -9.50
C PHE A 188 -1.17 2.29 -9.38
N VAL A 189 -2.31 2.41 -8.73
CA VAL A 189 -3.24 1.30 -8.46
C VAL A 189 -4.59 1.49 -9.18
N GLU A 190 -4.62 2.41 -10.15
CA GLU A 190 -5.74 2.68 -11.02
C GLU A 190 -5.51 1.97 -12.37
N PRO A 191 -6.52 1.28 -12.95
CA PRO A 191 -6.40 0.61 -14.25
C PRO A 191 -6.41 1.62 -15.42
N LEU A 192 -5.36 2.43 -15.52
CA LEU A 192 -5.20 3.43 -16.57
C LEU A 192 -4.72 2.82 -17.89
N SER A 193 -5.16 3.41 -19.01
CA SER A 193 -4.55 3.13 -20.30
C SER A 193 -3.07 3.54 -20.31
N HIS A 194 -2.28 2.92 -21.20
CA HIS A 194 -0.86 3.26 -21.37
C HIS A 194 -0.65 4.74 -21.71
N GLU A 195 -1.52 5.29 -22.55
CA GLU A 195 -1.46 6.70 -22.94
C GLU A 195 -1.69 7.62 -21.73
N GLU A 196 -2.77 7.40 -20.97
CA GLU A 196 -3.06 8.20 -19.77
C GLU A 196 -1.95 8.10 -18.73
N ALA A 197 -1.49 6.88 -18.43
CA ALA A 197 -0.44 6.67 -17.45
C ALA A 197 0.89 7.33 -17.87
N SER A 198 1.21 7.32 -19.17
CA SER A 198 2.43 7.95 -19.70
C SER A 198 2.42 9.47 -19.67
N ALA A 199 1.23 10.09 -19.63
CA ALA A 199 1.07 11.53 -19.56
C ALA A 199 1.24 12.09 -18.14
N LEU A 200 1.32 11.22 -17.13
CA LEU A 200 1.43 11.63 -15.72
C LEU A 200 2.90 11.91 -15.32
N PRO A 201 3.19 13.05 -14.67
CA PRO A 201 4.50 13.28 -14.08
C PRO A 201 4.71 12.42 -12.83
N MET A 202 5.91 11.89 -12.62
CA MET A 202 6.27 11.11 -11.42
C MET A 202 6.56 12.04 -10.22
N LEU A 203 5.52 12.70 -9.71
CA LEU A 203 5.61 13.67 -8.60
C LEU A 203 5.79 13.03 -7.23
N VAL A 204 5.64 11.70 -7.16
CA VAL A 204 5.89 10.85 -5.99
C VAL A 204 6.52 9.57 -6.53
N LEU A 205 7.73 9.21 -6.10
CA LEU A 205 8.21 7.86 -6.42
C LEU A 205 7.35 6.83 -5.67
N PRO A 206 7.05 5.66 -6.27
CA PRO A 206 6.18 4.68 -5.64
C PRO A 206 6.67 4.30 -4.25
N PRO A 207 5.82 4.35 -3.21
CA PRO A 207 6.13 3.78 -1.90
C PRO A 207 6.57 2.32 -2.03
N ASN A 208 7.42 1.86 -1.10
CA ASN A 208 7.89 0.49 -1.13
C ASN A 208 6.70 -0.47 -1.08
N ARG A 209 6.76 -1.56 -1.86
CA ARG A 209 5.72 -2.59 -1.96
C ARG A 209 4.34 -2.14 -2.45
N LEU A 210 4.17 -0.89 -2.88
CA LEU A 210 2.96 -0.50 -3.61
C LEU A 210 2.99 -1.16 -5.00
N ARG A 211 1.87 -1.74 -5.43
CA ARG A 211 1.74 -2.29 -6.79
C ARG A 211 1.61 -1.14 -7.79
N LEU A 212 2.19 -1.33 -8.96
CA LEU A 212 2.02 -0.44 -10.10
C LEU A 212 1.30 -1.23 -11.20
N PHE A 213 0.07 -0.86 -11.49
CA PHE A 213 -0.76 -1.54 -12.49
C PHE A 213 -0.31 -1.23 -13.91
N ASN A 214 0.27 -0.05 -14.15
CA ASN A 214 0.76 0.32 -15.47
C ASN A 214 2.30 0.16 -15.58
N PRO A 215 2.80 -0.71 -16.49
CA PRO A 215 4.23 -0.91 -16.71
C PRO A 215 5.01 0.35 -17.09
N ILE A 216 4.38 1.34 -17.74
CA ILE A 216 5.07 2.58 -18.10
C ILE A 216 5.45 3.40 -16.88
N GLN A 217 4.62 3.38 -15.83
CA GLN A 217 4.92 4.04 -14.55
C GLN A 217 6.00 3.27 -13.79
N ALA A 218 6.02 1.94 -13.89
CA ALA A 218 7.11 1.14 -13.36
C ALA A 218 8.45 1.46 -14.05
N LEU A 219 8.43 1.66 -15.37
CA LEU A 219 9.59 2.11 -16.14
C LEU A 219 10.04 3.52 -15.72
N GLN A 220 9.08 4.43 -15.57
CA GLN A 220 9.32 5.80 -15.10
C GLN A 220 9.98 5.81 -13.72
N ALA A 221 9.48 5.00 -12.78
CA ALA A 221 10.04 4.85 -11.45
C ALA A 221 11.43 4.20 -11.47
N PHE A 222 11.61 3.15 -12.28
CA PHE A 222 12.90 2.47 -12.45
C PHE A 222 13.99 3.45 -12.90
N VAL A 223 13.73 4.20 -13.97
CA VAL A 223 14.72 5.15 -14.53
C VAL A 223 15.01 6.28 -13.56
N SER A 224 13.97 6.83 -12.92
CA SER A 224 14.12 7.90 -11.93
C SER A 224 15.03 7.45 -10.78
N ARG A 225 14.81 6.25 -10.23
CA ARG A 225 15.61 5.72 -9.11
C ARG A 225 17.08 5.48 -9.45
N GLN A 226 17.45 5.34 -10.72
CA GLN A 226 18.86 5.19 -11.09
C GLN A 226 19.69 6.38 -10.66
N LEU A 227 19.11 7.59 -10.75
CA LEU A 227 19.76 8.86 -10.43
C LEU A 227 20.00 9.06 -8.93
N LEU A 228 19.36 8.27 -8.06
CA LEU A 228 19.50 8.36 -6.61
C LEU A 228 20.68 7.55 -6.06
N THR A 229 21.45 6.90 -6.92
CA THR A 229 22.55 6.02 -6.50
C THR A 229 23.77 6.25 -7.37
N GLU A 230 24.95 6.18 -6.77
CA GLU A 230 26.22 6.34 -7.49
C GLU A 230 26.36 5.33 -8.64
N GLY A 231 27.16 5.63 -9.66
CA GLY A 231 27.33 4.76 -10.83
C GLY A 231 26.12 4.73 -11.79
N TRP A 232 25.21 5.70 -11.67
CA TRP A 232 24.00 5.78 -12.49
C TRP A 232 24.29 5.84 -13.99
N SER A 233 25.38 6.49 -14.42
CA SER A 233 25.74 6.65 -15.83
C SER A 233 25.95 5.31 -16.53
N GLN A 234 26.74 4.43 -15.90
CA GLN A 234 26.98 3.07 -16.39
C GLN A 234 25.70 2.22 -16.40
N ARG A 235 24.86 2.33 -15.35
CA ARG A 235 23.59 1.59 -15.30
C ARG A 235 22.62 2.06 -16.38
N ILE A 236 22.51 3.36 -16.62
CA ILE A 236 21.64 3.93 -17.65
C ILE A 236 22.12 3.52 -19.05
N ALA A 237 23.43 3.55 -19.32
CA ALA A 237 23.98 3.08 -20.60
C ALA A 237 23.67 1.59 -20.85
N ARG A 238 23.83 0.74 -19.82
CA ARG A 238 23.48 -0.70 -19.90
C ARG A 238 21.98 -0.93 -20.07
N PHE A 239 21.16 -0.09 -19.46
CA PHE A 239 19.71 -0.12 -19.58
C PHE A 239 19.25 0.32 -20.98
N GLU A 240 19.85 1.35 -21.56
CA GLU A 240 19.51 1.86 -22.89
C GLU A 240 19.60 0.76 -23.96
N VAL A 241 20.62 -0.10 -23.86
CA VAL A 241 20.80 -1.25 -24.77
C VAL A 241 19.62 -2.21 -24.74
N LEU A 242 18.87 -2.27 -23.63
CA LEU A 242 17.67 -3.12 -23.50
C LEU A 242 16.46 -2.56 -24.25
N LEU A 243 16.42 -1.26 -24.55
CA LEU A 243 15.26 -0.62 -25.18
C LEU A 243 15.04 -1.12 -26.62
N PRO A 244 13.76 -1.20 -27.06
CA PRO A 244 13.41 -1.77 -28.35
C PRO A 244 13.72 -0.81 -29.51
N GLY A 245 14.61 -1.22 -30.41
CA GLY A 245 14.90 -0.50 -31.64
C GLY A 245 15.66 0.83 -31.45
N LYS A 246 16.14 1.39 -32.57
CA LYS A 246 16.87 2.67 -32.58
C LYS A 246 15.99 3.88 -32.21
N PRO A 247 14.72 3.99 -32.65
CA PRO A 247 13.88 5.15 -32.33
C PRO A 247 13.64 5.32 -30.83
N ALA A 248 13.31 4.24 -30.11
CA ALA A 248 13.03 4.32 -28.67
C ALA A 248 14.30 4.68 -27.88
N ARG A 249 15.47 4.14 -28.24
CA ARG A 249 16.76 4.51 -27.63
C ARG A 249 17.06 6.00 -27.77
N ARG A 250 16.93 6.54 -28.98
CA ARG A 250 17.14 7.97 -29.24
C ARG A 250 16.16 8.83 -28.44
N ALA A 251 14.87 8.48 -28.44
CA ALA A 251 13.86 9.21 -27.68
C ALA A 251 14.14 9.16 -26.16
N PHE A 252 14.59 8.01 -25.65
CA PHE A 252 15.00 7.85 -24.26
C PHE A 252 16.21 8.73 -23.91
N GLN A 253 17.25 8.75 -24.74
CA GLN A 253 18.41 9.64 -24.54
C GLN A 253 17.98 11.11 -24.49
N MET A 254 17.11 11.54 -25.40
CA MET A 254 16.58 12.92 -25.41
C MET A 254 15.79 13.24 -24.14
N PHE A 255 15.01 12.29 -23.62
CA PHE A 255 14.34 12.41 -22.34
C PHE A 255 15.35 12.51 -21.18
N PHE A 256 16.33 11.61 -21.15
CA PHE A 256 17.30 11.54 -20.07
C PHE A 256 18.15 12.81 -20.00
N HIS A 257 18.55 13.36 -21.15
CA HIS A 257 19.25 14.65 -21.24
C HIS A 257 18.37 15.85 -20.86
N ALA A 258 17.04 15.74 -20.92
CA ALA A 258 16.15 16.76 -20.39
C ALA A 258 15.99 16.65 -18.86
N LEU A 259 15.98 15.42 -18.33
CA LEU A 259 15.78 15.15 -16.90
C LEU A 259 17.05 15.43 -16.07
N LEU A 260 18.20 14.93 -16.52
CA LEU A 260 19.45 14.95 -15.75
C LEU A 260 19.85 16.36 -15.27
N PRO A 261 19.85 17.42 -16.11
CA PRO A 261 20.22 18.76 -15.66
C PRO A 261 19.34 19.28 -14.52
N ARG A 262 18.03 18.99 -14.56
CA ARG A 262 17.07 19.40 -13.52
C ARG A 262 17.36 18.74 -12.17
N VAL A 263 17.80 17.48 -12.19
CA VAL A 263 18.19 16.75 -10.98
C VAL A 263 19.52 17.27 -10.43
N LEU A 264 20.46 17.64 -11.30
CA LEU A 264 21.76 18.21 -10.90
C LEU A 264 21.64 19.65 -10.38
N GLU A 265 20.74 20.46 -10.94
CA GLU A 265 20.46 21.84 -10.51
C GLU A 265 19.99 21.93 -9.05
N ALA A 266 19.33 20.90 -8.55
CA ALA A 266 18.92 20.83 -7.15
C ALA A 266 20.09 20.61 -6.17
N GLY A 267 21.31 20.46 -6.68
CA GLY A 267 22.53 20.24 -5.91
C GLY A 267 22.76 18.78 -5.53
N ARG A 268 24.04 18.41 -5.37
CA ARG A 268 24.39 17.17 -4.66
C ARG A 268 24.10 17.42 -3.19
N THR A 269 23.05 16.79 -2.69
CA THR A 269 22.71 16.84 -1.27
C THR A 269 23.16 15.55 -0.61
N ASP A 270 23.82 15.64 0.54
CA ASP A 270 24.16 14.47 1.36
C ASP A 270 22.92 13.86 2.04
N GLU A 271 21.77 14.56 1.96
CA GLU A 271 20.47 14.11 2.44
C GLU A 271 19.71 13.33 1.35
N PRO A 272 19.58 11.99 1.43
CA PRO A 272 18.93 11.18 0.40
C PRO A 272 17.48 11.60 0.11
N GLN A 273 16.80 12.15 1.12
CA GLN A 273 15.41 12.60 1.01
C GLN A 273 15.27 13.85 0.13
N ARG A 274 16.22 14.79 0.20
CA ARG A 274 16.20 15.99 -0.66
C ARG A 274 16.49 15.62 -2.11
N ALA A 275 17.46 14.75 -2.36
CA ALA A 275 17.75 14.23 -3.70
C ALA A 275 16.52 13.55 -4.32
N ARG A 276 15.76 12.80 -3.51
CA ARG A 276 14.48 12.22 -3.93
C ARG A 276 13.45 13.29 -4.32
N TRP A 277 13.26 14.33 -3.53
CA TRP A 277 12.29 15.39 -3.84
C TRP A 277 12.68 16.20 -5.07
N ALA A 278 13.97 16.50 -5.23
CA ALA A 278 14.50 17.13 -6.44
C ALA A 278 14.16 16.35 -7.71
N LEU A 279 14.34 15.03 -7.65
CA LEU A 279 13.97 14.13 -8.74
C LEU A 279 12.46 14.14 -9.02
N GLU A 280 11.62 14.07 -7.99
CA GLU A 280 10.16 14.17 -8.12
C GLU A 280 9.73 15.54 -8.70
N ASP A 281 10.41 16.62 -8.34
CA ASP A 281 10.10 17.97 -8.83
C ASP A 281 10.61 18.19 -10.26
N ALA A 282 11.71 17.53 -10.67
CA ALA A 282 12.21 17.56 -12.04
C ALA A 282 11.18 17.04 -13.06
N TRP A 283 10.31 16.11 -12.66
CA TRP A 283 9.21 15.61 -13.48
C TRP A 283 8.12 16.66 -13.77
N ARG A 284 8.07 17.78 -13.04
CA ARG A 284 7.16 18.90 -13.35
C ARG A 284 7.58 19.66 -14.60
N ASN A 285 8.83 19.52 -15.04
CA ASN A 285 9.35 20.31 -16.15
C ASN A 285 8.66 19.93 -17.47
N PRO A 286 8.06 20.89 -18.21
CA PRO A 286 7.34 20.60 -19.45
C PRO A 286 8.19 19.93 -20.53
N LEU A 287 9.49 20.25 -20.61
CA LEU A 287 10.40 19.61 -21.58
C LEU A 287 10.66 18.14 -21.20
N VAL A 288 10.85 17.85 -19.91
CA VAL A 288 10.99 16.47 -19.42
C VAL A 288 9.76 15.66 -19.79
N MET A 289 8.57 16.18 -19.49
CA MET A 289 7.31 15.50 -19.83
C MET A 289 7.12 15.33 -21.33
N LYS A 290 7.38 16.37 -22.14
CA LYS A 290 7.30 16.29 -23.60
C LYS A 290 8.19 15.18 -24.18
N ARG A 291 9.43 15.06 -23.69
CA ARG A 291 10.37 14.03 -24.16
C ARG A 291 10.00 12.65 -23.63
N TRP A 292 9.53 12.55 -22.39
CA TRP A 292 9.03 11.31 -21.81
C TRP A 292 7.83 10.77 -22.59
N THR A 293 6.79 11.58 -22.82
CA THR A 293 5.60 11.14 -23.58
C THR A 293 5.98 10.73 -25.01
N ALA A 294 6.92 11.42 -25.65
CA ALA A 294 7.42 11.04 -26.97
C ALA A 294 8.12 9.66 -26.95
N PHE A 295 8.91 9.37 -25.92
CA PHE A 295 9.49 8.05 -25.71
C PHE A 295 8.42 6.99 -25.40
N ALA A 296 7.47 7.29 -24.51
CA ALA A 296 6.43 6.37 -24.08
C ALA A 296 5.51 5.91 -25.21
N ARG A 297 5.28 6.76 -26.23
CA ARG A 297 4.53 6.42 -27.45
C ARG A 297 5.24 5.39 -28.34
N LEU A 298 6.56 5.21 -28.18
CA LEU A 298 7.36 4.26 -28.96
C LEU A 298 7.48 2.89 -28.29
N VAL A 299 6.93 2.72 -27.08
CA VAL A 299 7.00 1.48 -26.32
C VAL A 299 5.61 1.02 -25.91
N THR A 300 5.34 -0.28 -26.00
CA THR A 300 4.08 -0.88 -25.54
C THR A 300 4.17 -1.30 -24.07
N PRO A 301 3.04 -1.58 -23.38
CA PRO A 301 3.05 -2.14 -22.03
C PRO A 301 3.91 -3.42 -21.92
N ALA A 302 3.73 -4.37 -22.85
CA ALA A 302 4.50 -5.61 -22.87
C ALA A 302 6.00 -5.39 -23.07
N GLN A 303 6.39 -4.40 -23.89
CA GLN A 303 7.79 -4.03 -24.05
C GLN A 303 8.38 -3.41 -22.77
N CYS A 304 7.60 -2.61 -22.04
CA CYS A 304 8.03 -2.06 -20.76
C CYS A 304 8.29 -3.18 -19.74
N GLU A 305 7.39 -4.15 -19.62
CA GLU A 305 7.57 -5.33 -18.76
C GLU A 305 8.81 -6.13 -19.16
N ALA A 306 8.97 -6.43 -20.46
CA ALA A 306 10.10 -7.19 -20.96
C ALA A 306 11.45 -6.48 -20.75
N VAL A 307 11.48 -5.14 -20.85
CA VAL A 307 12.67 -4.35 -20.53
C VAL A 307 12.96 -4.40 -19.02
N LEU A 308 11.95 -4.23 -18.17
CA LEU A 308 12.11 -4.27 -16.72
C LEU A 308 12.55 -5.64 -16.22
N ALA A 309 11.98 -6.72 -16.75
CA ALA A 309 12.36 -8.09 -16.43
C ALA A 309 13.84 -8.36 -16.79
N ARG A 310 14.27 -7.94 -17.98
CA ARG A 310 15.69 -8.05 -18.39
C ARG A 310 16.61 -7.17 -17.57
N ALA A 311 16.16 -5.97 -17.17
CA ALA A 311 16.94 -5.09 -16.30
C ALA A 311 17.11 -5.68 -14.90
N ALA A 312 16.06 -6.30 -14.35
CA ALA A 312 16.08 -7.01 -13.07
C ALA A 312 17.02 -8.22 -13.12
N ALA A 313 16.93 -9.05 -14.17
CA ALA A 313 17.81 -10.20 -14.38
C ALA A 313 19.30 -9.81 -14.52
N ARG A 314 19.58 -8.59 -14.99
CA ARG A 314 20.94 -8.02 -15.09
C ARG A 314 21.37 -7.22 -13.86
N HIS A 315 20.57 -7.21 -12.80
CA HIS A 315 20.80 -6.44 -11.57
C HIS A 315 21.07 -4.94 -11.83
N LEU A 316 20.34 -4.34 -12.79
CA LEU A 316 20.45 -2.91 -13.10
C LEU A 316 19.60 -2.03 -12.17
N GLY A 317 18.73 -2.62 -11.36
CA GLY A 317 17.87 -1.90 -10.41
C GLY A 317 18.56 -1.66 -9.06
N THR A 318 18.28 -0.52 -8.44
CA THR A 318 18.64 -0.24 -7.03
C THR A 318 17.65 -0.90 -6.06
N GLN A 319 16.50 -1.31 -6.56
CA GLN A 319 15.48 -2.07 -5.85
C GLN A 319 15.07 -3.31 -6.64
N ARG A 320 14.54 -4.31 -5.93
CA ARG A 320 13.98 -5.51 -6.54
C ARG A 320 12.60 -5.19 -7.13
N PHE A 321 12.38 -5.62 -8.37
CA PHE A 321 11.07 -5.58 -9.03
C PHE A 321 10.58 -7.01 -9.20
N ALA A 322 9.30 -7.22 -8.92
CA ALA A 322 8.63 -8.48 -9.18
C ALA A 322 7.45 -8.20 -10.10
N GLN A 323 7.40 -8.90 -11.22
CA GLN A 323 6.22 -8.90 -12.06
C GLN A 323 5.17 -9.79 -11.41
N ILE A 324 3.94 -9.30 -11.34
CA ILE A 324 2.78 -10.01 -10.82
C ILE A 324 1.81 -10.16 -11.99
N ALA A 325 1.27 -11.36 -12.19
CA ALA A 325 0.27 -11.59 -13.22
C ALA A 325 -0.98 -10.73 -12.95
N THR A 326 -1.63 -10.24 -14.02
CA THR A 326 -2.81 -9.36 -13.89
C THR A 326 -3.92 -9.97 -13.02
N ALA A 327 -4.15 -11.28 -13.11
CA ALA A 327 -5.14 -11.99 -12.29
C ALA A 327 -4.83 -11.95 -10.78
N GLN A 328 -3.55 -11.84 -10.40
CA GLN A 328 -3.10 -11.77 -9.01
C GLN A 328 -2.86 -10.32 -8.54
N ALA A 329 -2.95 -9.33 -9.44
CA ALA A 329 -2.61 -7.93 -9.15
C ALA A 329 -3.50 -7.30 -8.07
N THR A 330 -4.69 -7.85 -7.85
CA THR A 330 -5.68 -7.43 -6.84
C THR A 330 -6.07 -8.56 -5.89
N GLU A 331 -5.33 -9.67 -5.89
CA GLU A 331 -5.57 -10.78 -4.96
C GLU A 331 -5.50 -10.29 -3.51
N GLY A 332 -6.50 -10.65 -2.70
CA GLY A 332 -6.65 -10.22 -1.31
C GLY A 332 -7.21 -8.80 -1.11
N TRP A 333 -7.52 -8.06 -2.18
CA TRP A 333 -8.01 -6.69 -2.06
C TRP A 333 -9.52 -6.60 -1.78
N ASN A 334 -10.26 -7.71 -1.88
CA ASN A 334 -11.72 -7.76 -1.66
C ASN A 334 -12.50 -6.69 -2.44
N LEU A 335 -12.19 -6.54 -3.73
CA LEU A 335 -12.81 -5.50 -4.57
C LEU A 335 -14.32 -5.71 -4.76
N GLU A 336 -14.78 -6.96 -4.78
CA GLU A 336 -16.21 -7.31 -4.93
C GLU A 336 -17.07 -6.71 -3.81
N SER A 337 -16.54 -6.68 -2.59
CA SER A 337 -17.18 -6.08 -1.42
C SER A 337 -16.71 -4.65 -1.17
N ARG A 338 -16.05 -3.99 -2.14
CA ARG A 338 -15.44 -2.66 -1.99
C ARG A 338 -14.51 -2.54 -0.77
N GLY A 339 -13.80 -3.63 -0.46
CA GLY A 339 -12.87 -3.73 0.65
C GLY A 339 -13.51 -4.01 2.01
N TYR A 340 -14.82 -4.25 2.09
CA TYR A 340 -15.51 -4.61 3.33
C TYR A 340 -15.45 -6.12 3.60
N VAL A 341 -15.59 -6.52 4.87
CA VAL A 341 -15.74 -7.92 5.24
C VAL A 341 -17.07 -8.43 4.65
N PRO A 342 -17.08 -9.54 3.90
CA PRO A 342 -18.33 -10.15 3.43
C PRO A 342 -19.23 -10.50 4.61
N HIS A 343 -20.54 -10.29 4.49
CA HIS A 343 -21.52 -10.57 5.54
C HIS A 343 -21.84 -12.08 5.67
N SER A 344 -20.97 -12.96 5.15
CA SER A 344 -21.19 -14.40 5.19
C SER A 344 -21.13 -14.92 6.62
N VAL A 345 -22.11 -15.75 6.97
CA VAL A 345 -22.15 -16.51 8.21
C VAL A 345 -21.19 -17.69 8.08
N LEU A 346 -20.21 -17.81 8.99
CA LEU A 346 -19.27 -18.93 9.01
C LEU A 346 -19.94 -20.12 9.68
N MET A 347 -20.37 -21.11 8.88
CA MET A 347 -20.82 -22.40 9.40
C MET A 347 -19.61 -23.16 9.95
N ARG A 348 -19.64 -23.50 11.24
CA ARG A 348 -18.63 -24.38 11.87
C ARG A 348 -18.63 -25.71 11.11
N ARG A 349 -17.50 -26.09 10.49
CA ARG A 349 -17.34 -27.45 9.95
C ARG A 349 -17.49 -28.42 11.11
N VAL A 350 -18.59 -29.17 11.12
CA VAL A 350 -18.76 -30.33 11.99
C VAL A 350 -17.64 -31.30 11.64
N SER A 351 -16.73 -31.55 12.58
CA SER A 351 -15.71 -32.59 12.46
C SER A 351 -16.41 -33.91 12.13
N ALA A 352 -15.99 -34.54 11.02
CA ALA A 352 -16.49 -35.84 10.61
C ALA A 352 -16.37 -36.84 11.79
N PRO A 353 -17.36 -37.74 11.98
CA PRO A 353 -17.29 -38.71 13.06
C PRO A 353 -16.06 -39.62 12.88
N PRO A 354 -15.44 -40.09 13.97
CA PRO A 354 -14.30 -40.98 13.89
C PRO A 354 -14.71 -42.23 13.11
N ARG A 355 -13.87 -42.64 12.15
CA ARG A 355 -14.02 -43.93 11.45
C ARG A 355 -14.09 -45.02 12.52
N GLN A 356 -15.22 -45.72 12.59
CA GLN A 356 -15.33 -46.94 13.37
C GLN A 356 -14.23 -47.90 12.92
N ALA A 357 -13.36 -48.27 13.86
CA ALA A 357 -12.39 -49.32 13.64
C ALA A 357 -13.16 -50.63 13.44
N SER A 358 -13.07 -51.20 12.25
CA SER A 358 -13.52 -52.56 11.96
C SER A 358 -12.70 -53.52 12.83
N LEU A 359 -13.36 -54.20 13.78
CA LEU A 359 -12.78 -55.35 14.45
C LEU A 359 -12.72 -56.52 13.45
N PRO A 360 -11.63 -57.29 13.40
CA PRO A 360 -11.55 -58.48 12.56
C PRO A 360 -12.37 -59.62 13.17
N LEU A 361 -13.14 -60.31 12.32
CA LEU A 361 -13.58 -61.69 12.54
C LEU A 361 -12.82 -62.60 11.57
#